data_AF-A0A2R5GE74-F1
#
_entry.id   AF-A0A2R5GE74-F1
#
_cell.length_a   1.000
_cell.length_b   1.000
_cell.length_c   1.000
_cell.angle_alpha   90.00
_cell.angle_beta   90.00
_cell.angle_gamma   90.00
#
_symmetry.space_group_name_H-M   'P 1'
#
loop_
_entity.id
_entity.type
_entity.pdbx_description
1 polymer ?
#
loop_
_entity_poly.entity_id
_entity_poly.type
_entity_poly.pdbx_seq_one_letter_code
_entity_poly.pdbx_strand_id
1 'polypeptide(L)'
;MFCLDYALAFAVHYVLCGSRPAAPDANTPATPGSADLTGATGEKSDGGVPRWARETTAGAAAGLAAAVALYPFDVLRQSAVQRGTSSFAASTVPFMAVYLGIFFTAVPSERPAEFSTKARTAVAAATAAAVVEFPLDKAKHAIAGGNRGMALATSAARIPLSAFLLLAYDHMLRAAQQRRQLEATRS
;
A
#
# COMPACT_ATOMS: atom_id res chain seq x y z
N MET A 1 5.25 -2.09 17.11
CA MET A 1 5.90 -1.55 15.91
C MET A 1 4.99 -1.63 14.69
N PHE A 2 4.35 -2.76 14.40
CA PHE A 2 3.45 -2.92 13.25
C PHE A 2 2.59 -1.70 12.87
N CYS A 3 1.85 -1.08 13.80
CA CYS A 3 1.02 0.08 13.48
C CYS A 3 1.80 1.32 13.00
N LEU A 4 3.00 1.54 13.55
CA LEU A 4 3.86 2.67 13.17
C LEU A 4 4.41 2.48 11.74
N ASP A 5 4.73 1.24 11.37
CA ASP A 5 5.14 0.88 10.00
C ASP A 5 4.04 1.22 8.99
N TYR A 6 2.77 0.89 9.29
CA TYR A 6 1.63 1.26 8.43
C TYR A 6 1.45 2.76 8.35
N ALA A 7 1.48 3.46 9.48
CA ALA A 7 1.29 4.91 9.51
C ALA A 7 2.35 5.64 8.68
N LEU A 8 3.62 5.24 8.81
CA LEU A 8 4.71 5.87 8.08
C LEU A 8 4.69 5.50 6.59
N ALA A 9 4.40 4.24 6.25
CA ALA A 9 4.22 3.83 4.86
C ALA A 9 3.06 4.58 4.21
N PHE A 10 1.92 4.74 4.89
CA PHE A 10 0.78 5.52 4.39
C PHE A 10 1.10 6.99 4.21
N ALA A 11 1.84 7.60 5.15
CA ALA A 11 2.28 8.98 5.04
C ALA A 11 3.22 9.19 3.84
N VAL A 12 4.22 8.32 3.65
CA VAL A 12 5.13 8.40 2.50
C VAL A 12 4.38 8.14 1.21
N HIS A 13 3.54 7.11 1.15
CA HIS A 13 2.71 6.82 -0.02
C HIS A 13 1.80 8.01 -0.38
N TYR A 14 1.21 8.65 0.64
CA TYR A 14 0.40 9.85 0.44
C TYR A 14 1.21 11.01 -0.15
N VAL A 15 2.46 11.23 0.29
CA VAL A 15 3.33 12.26 -0.29
C VAL A 15 3.75 11.92 -1.72
N LEU A 16 4.11 10.66 -1.99
CA LEU A 16 4.52 10.18 -3.31
C LEU A 16 3.38 10.24 -4.34
N CYS A 17 2.16 9.91 -3.92
CA CYS A 17 1.00 9.89 -4.82
C CYS A 17 0.25 11.23 -4.86
N GLY A 18 0.27 11.99 -3.76
CA GLY A 18 -0.49 13.22 -3.57
C GLY A 18 0.12 14.48 -4.21
N SER A 19 1.35 14.38 -4.73
CA SER A 19 2.04 15.43 -5.50
C SER A 19 1.68 15.44 -6.99
N ARG A 20 0.79 14.55 -7.45
CA ARG A 20 0.37 14.53 -8.85
C ARG A 20 -0.57 15.69 -9.17
N PRO A 21 -0.31 16.47 -10.23
CA PRO A 21 -1.29 17.41 -10.75
C PRO A 21 -2.55 16.63 -11.15
N ALA A 22 -3.71 17.21 -10.85
CA ALA A 22 -4.98 16.65 -11.31
C ALA A 22 -4.90 16.47 -12.83
N ALA A 23 -5.25 15.27 -13.32
CA ALA A 23 -5.34 15.07 -14.75
C ALA A 23 -6.32 16.11 -15.33
N PRO A 24 -5.97 16.76 -16.45
CA PRO A 24 -6.86 17.74 -17.06
C PRO A 24 -8.22 17.11 -17.33
N ASP A 25 -9.29 17.82 -16.96
CA ASP A 25 -10.66 17.30 -17.01
C ASP A 25 -10.98 16.73 -18.40
N ALA A 26 -11.46 15.49 -18.42
CA ALA A 26 -11.93 14.78 -19.62
C ALA A 26 -13.10 15.47 -20.34
N ASN A 27 -13.64 16.55 -19.77
CA ASN A 27 -14.61 17.44 -20.41
C ASN A 27 -13.96 18.45 -21.36
N THR A 28 -12.63 18.45 -21.50
CA THR A 28 -11.98 19.14 -22.63
C THR A 28 -12.47 18.45 -23.91
N PRO A 29 -13.25 19.12 -24.77
CA PRO A 29 -13.87 18.48 -25.93
C PRO A 29 -12.78 17.84 -26.79
N ALA A 30 -12.78 16.51 -26.81
CA ALA A 30 -11.84 15.73 -27.60
C ALA A 30 -11.93 16.18 -29.06
N THR A 31 -10.80 16.53 -29.65
CA THR A 31 -10.73 16.83 -31.08
C THR A 31 -11.17 15.57 -31.84
N PRO A 32 -12.30 15.61 -32.58
CA PRO A 32 -12.88 14.42 -33.18
C PRO A 32 -12.02 13.99 -34.37
N GLY A 33 -11.19 12.95 -34.22
CA GLY A 33 -10.31 12.56 -35.33
C GLY A 33 -9.39 11.35 -35.14
N SER A 34 -9.80 10.27 -34.46
CA SER A 34 -9.17 8.94 -34.65
C SER A 34 -9.98 7.85 -33.95
N ALA A 35 -10.82 7.16 -34.70
CA ALA A 35 -11.53 5.97 -34.24
C ALA A 35 -10.58 4.77 -34.25
N ASP A 36 -9.93 4.50 -33.12
CA ASP A 36 -9.11 3.30 -32.95
C ASP A 36 -9.90 2.25 -32.14
N LEU A 37 -10.37 1.24 -32.87
CA LEU A 37 -11.19 0.13 -32.40
C LEU A 37 -10.29 -1.04 -31.97
N THR A 38 -9.54 -0.91 -30.88
CA THR A 38 -8.84 -2.06 -30.27
C THR A 38 -8.77 -1.98 -28.75
N GLY A 39 -9.34 -2.99 -28.10
CA GLY A 39 -8.72 -3.64 -26.94
C GLY A 39 -8.96 -3.01 -25.57
N ALA A 40 -9.94 -3.56 -24.84
CA ALA A 40 -9.94 -3.54 -23.39
C ALA A 40 -8.69 -4.24 -22.85
N THR A 41 -7.58 -3.50 -22.70
CA THR A 41 -6.42 -3.80 -21.82
C THR A 41 -5.35 -2.74 -22.08
N GLY A 42 -5.31 -1.70 -21.25
CA GLY A 42 -4.18 -0.78 -21.19
C GLY A 42 -4.56 0.65 -21.51
N GLU A 43 -5.01 1.37 -20.49
CA GLU A 43 -4.83 2.82 -20.43
C GLU A 43 -3.34 3.12 -20.63
N LYS A 44 -2.98 3.54 -21.85
CA LYS A 44 -1.70 4.16 -22.16
C LYS A 44 -1.69 5.53 -21.49
N SER A 45 -1.10 5.60 -20.29
CA SER A 45 -0.72 6.86 -19.66
C SER A 45 0.54 7.39 -20.37
N ASP A 46 0.62 8.70 -20.62
CA ASP A 46 1.54 9.43 -21.51
C ASP A 46 3.07 9.26 -21.28
N GLY A 47 3.51 8.25 -20.52
CA GLY A 47 4.91 7.87 -20.32
C GLY A 47 5.20 6.38 -20.49
N GLY A 48 4.26 5.58 -21.01
CA GLY A 48 4.47 4.16 -21.32
C GLY A 48 4.57 3.19 -20.13
N VAL A 49 4.60 3.69 -18.89
CA VAL A 49 4.66 2.84 -17.69
C VAL A 49 3.24 2.35 -17.34
N PRO A 50 3.01 1.01 -17.26
CA PRO A 50 1.73 0.48 -16.83
C PRO A 50 1.33 0.96 -15.43
N ARG A 51 0.05 1.30 -15.25
CA ARG A 51 -0.50 1.76 -13.96
C ARG A 51 -0.13 0.85 -12.80
N TRP A 52 -0.22 -0.47 -12.98
CA TRP A 52 0.12 -1.42 -11.92
C TRP A 52 1.57 -1.33 -11.48
N ALA A 53 2.51 -1.17 -12.43
CA ALA A 53 3.92 -1.04 -12.11
C ALA A 53 4.17 0.24 -11.30
N ARG A 54 3.45 1.32 -11.62
CA ARG A 54 3.53 2.60 -10.93
C ARG A 54 3.00 2.52 -9.49
N GLU A 55 1.84 1.91 -9.26
CA GLU A 55 1.29 1.79 -7.89
C GLU A 55 2.11 0.81 -7.05
N THR A 56 2.60 -0.29 -7.63
CA THR A 56 3.48 -1.24 -6.92
C THR A 56 4.82 -0.60 -6.56
N THR A 57 5.43 0.19 -7.46
CA THR A 57 6.68 0.89 -7.17
C THR A 57 6.51 2.00 -6.12
N ALA A 58 5.40 2.75 -6.17
CA ALA A 58 5.07 3.72 -5.13
C ALA A 58 4.86 3.05 -3.77
N GLY A 59 4.13 1.93 -3.74
CA GLY A 59 3.94 1.12 -2.52
C GLY A 59 5.26 0.56 -1.97
N ALA A 60 6.14 0.06 -2.85
CA ALA A 60 7.46 -0.44 -2.47
C ALA A 60 8.36 0.68 -1.92
N ALA A 61 8.39 1.84 -2.59
CA ALA A 61 9.15 3.00 -2.14
C ALA A 61 8.65 3.51 -0.78
N ALA A 62 7.34 3.54 -0.58
CA ALA A 62 6.73 3.88 0.71
C ALA A 62 7.10 2.88 1.81
N GLY A 63 7.06 1.58 1.52
CA GLY A 63 7.48 0.53 2.44
C GLY A 63 8.97 0.61 2.80
N LEU A 64 9.82 0.91 1.81
CA LEU A 64 11.26 1.10 2.02
C LEU A 64 11.54 2.34 2.88
N ALA A 65 10.91 3.46 2.58
CA ALA A 65 11.05 4.68 3.38
C ALA A 65 10.56 4.48 4.82
N ALA A 66 9.46 3.74 5.01
CA ALA A 66 8.99 3.32 6.32
C ALA A 66 10.03 2.50 7.09
N ALA A 67 10.61 1.48 6.45
CA ALA A 67 11.64 0.67 7.05
C ALA A 67 12.89 1.48 7.43
N VAL A 68 13.34 2.40 6.55
CA VAL A 68 14.50 3.27 6.82
C VAL A 68 14.23 4.23 7.98
N ALA A 69 13.05 4.85 8.04
CA ALA A 69 12.70 5.76 9.13
C ALA A 69 12.61 5.07 10.50
N LEU A 70 12.25 3.78 10.50
CA LEU A 70 12.10 2.98 11.72
C LEU A 70 13.37 2.25 12.15
N TYR A 71 14.37 2.16 11.27
CA TYR A 71 15.64 1.54 11.55
C TYR A 71 16.30 1.97 12.87
N PRO A 72 16.41 3.28 13.22
CA PRO A 72 17.03 3.67 14.48
C PRO A 72 16.30 3.11 15.72
N PHE A 73 14.97 2.99 15.67
CA PHE A 73 14.20 2.39 16.75
C PHE A 73 14.43 0.87 16.86
N ASP A 74 14.63 0.19 15.73
CA ASP A 74 15.01 -1.23 15.72
C ASP A 74 16.39 -1.45 16.36
N VAL A 75 17.37 -0.57 16.08
CA VAL A 75 18.69 -0.61 16.70
C VAL A 75 18.61 -0.39 18.21
N LEU A 76 17.83 0.59 18.66
CA LEU A 76 17.60 0.82 20.09
C LEU A 76 16.93 -0.40 20.76
N ARG A 77 15.96 -1.02 20.10
CA ARG A 77 15.31 -2.23 20.60
C ARG A 77 16.29 -3.40 20.76
N GLN A 78 17.18 -3.58 19.79
CA GLN A 78 18.24 -4.60 19.83
C GLN A 78 19.22 -4.35 20.99
N SER A 79 19.46 -3.09 21.36
CA SER A 79 20.31 -2.74 22.49
C SER A 79 19.65 -2.96 23.86
N ALA A 80 18.31 -2.81 23.94
CA ALA A 80 17.55 -2.92 25.19
C ALA A 80 17.15 -4.36 25.55
N VAL A 81 17.01 -5.25 24.57
CA VAL A 81 16.62 -6.66 24.78
C VAL A 81 17.83 -7.56 24.56
N GLN A 82 18.32 -8.22 25.61
CA GLN A 82 19.52 -9.07 25.54
C GLN A 82 19.40 -10.16 24.45
N ARG A 83 20.36 -10.10 23.52
CA ARG A 83 20.79 -11.06 22.48
C ARG A 83 19.82 -12.21 22.13
N GLY A 84 19.35 -12.13 20.88
CA GLY A 84 19.12 -13.31 20.06
C GLY A 84 17.94 -13.17 19.11
N THR A 85 18.23 -12.85 17.85
CA THR A 85 17.36 -13.08 16.67
C THR A 85 16.30 -12.03 16.26
N SER A 86 16.36 -10.79 16.73
CA SER A 86 15.53 -9.76 16.07
C SER A 86 16.18 -9.29 14.77
N SER A 87 15.80 -9.93 13.65
CA SER A 87 16.11 -9.45 12.30
C SER A 87 15.52 -8.06 12.07
N PHE A 88 16.24 -7.25 11.30
CA PHE A 88 15.75 -6.03 10.66
C PHE A 88 14.36 -6.26 10.05
N ALA A 89 13.49 -5.23 10.06
CA ALA A 89 12.16 -5.21 9.45
C ALA A 89 12.16 -5.32 7.91
N ALA A 90 13.03 -6.18 7.34
CA ALA A 90 13.16 -6.44 5.92
C ALA A 90 11.85 -6.99 5.33
N SER A 91 11.03 -7.65 6.14
CA SER A 91 9.75 -8.22 5.73
C SER A 91 8.67 -7.16 5.46
N THR A 92 8.83 -5.94 6.00
CA THR A 92 7.86 -4.84 5.84
C THR A 92 7.86 -4.28 4.41
N VAL A 93 9.00 -4.25 3.72
CA VAL A 93 9.12 -3.74 2.34
C VAL A 93 8.30 -4.57 1.34
N PRO A 94 8.49 -5.89 1.22
CA PRO A 94 7.71 -6.71 0.28
C PRO A 94 6.24 -6.82 0.71
N PHE A 95 5.96 -6.83 2.02
CA PHE A 95 4.58 -6.77 2.50
C PHE A 95 3.88 -5.52 1.96
N MET A 96 4.44 -4.33 2.18
CA MET A 96 3.82 -3.06 1.75
C MET A 96 3.73 -2.92 0.23
N ALA A 97 4.73 -3.40 -0.51
CA ALA A 97 4.72 -3.39 -1.97
C ALA A 97 3.54 -4.17 -2.55
N VAL A 98 3.33 -5.40 -2.05
CA VAL A 98 2.23 -6.26 -2.49
C VAL A 98 0.88 -5.74 -1.98
N TYR A 99 0.85 -5.33 -0.72
CA TYR A 99 -0.35 -4.84 -0.03
C TYR A 99 -0.94 -3.58 -0.68
N LEU A 100 -0.14 -2.53 -0.89
CA LEU A 100 -0.58 -1.29 -1.53
C LEU A 100 -0.77 -1.49 -3.03
N GLY A 101 0.14 -2.22 -3.68
CA GLY A 101 0.11 -2.48 -5.11
C GLY A 101 -1.16 -3.20 -5.54
N ILE A 102 -1.52 -4.32 -4.90
CA ILE A 102 -2.73 -5.08 -5.25
C ILE A 102 -3.99 -4.23 -5.00
N PHE A 103 -4.06 -3.51 -3.89
CA PHE A 103 -5.26 -2.77 -3.56
C PHE A 103 -5.54 -1.60 -4.51
N PHE A 104 -4.53 -0.75 -4.78
CA PHE A 104 -4.72 0.42 -5.65
C PHE A 104 -4.75 0.10 -7.15
N THR A 105 -4.30 -1.10 -7.54
CA THR A 105 -4.53 -1.60 -8.90
C THR A 105 -5.95 -2.12 -9.08
N ALA A 106 -6.48 -2.85 -8.11
CA ALA A 106 -7.80 -3.46 -8.20
C ALA A 106 -8.96 -2.49 -7.85
N VAL A 107 -8.71 -1.48 -7.01
CA VAL A 107 -9.69 -0.45 -6.63
C VAL A 107 -9.23 0.92 -7.11
N PRO A 108 -9.60 1.34 -8.33
CA PRO A 108 -9.30 2.67 -8.83
C PRO A 108 -9.89 3.77 -7.92
N SER A 109 -9.10 4.79 -7.61
CA SER A 109 -9.55 5.94 -6.82
C SER A 109 -10.66 6.75 -7.50
N GLU A 110 -10.68 6.75 -8.84
CA GLU A 110 -11.60 7.56 -9.66
C GLU A 110 -13.03 7.00 -9.70
N ARG A 111 -13.21 5.70 -9.48
CA ARG A 111 -14.55 5.10 -9.51
C ARG A 111 -15.10 4.89 -8.10
N PRO A 112 -16.37 5.22 -7.86
CA PRO A 112 -17.06 4.84 -6.64
C PRO A 112 -17.27 3.32 -6.65
N ALA A 113 -16.30 2.57 -6.11
CA ALA A 113 -16.48 1.16 -5.83
C ALA A 113 -17.32 0.98 -4.55
N GLU A 114 -18.23 0.01 -4.56
CA GLU A 114 -18.99 -0.38 -3.39
C GLU A 114 -18.07 -0.78 -2.23
N PHE A 115 -18.45 -0.47 -0.99
CA PHE A 115 -17.66 -0.77 0.20
C PHE A 115 -17.33 -2.27 0.32
N SER A 116 -18.27 -3.15 -0.02
CA SER A 116 -18.07 -4.61 -0.03
C SER A 116 -16.91 -5.04 -0.93
N THR A 117 -16.81 -4.44 -2.12
CA THR A 117 -15.74 -4.71 -3.09
C THR A 117 -14.39 -4.24 -2.56
N LYS A 118 -14.34 -3.06 -1.93
CA LYS A 118 -13.12 -2.56 -1.29
C LYS A 118 -12.69 -3.46 -0.15
N ALA A 119 -13.62 -3.87 0.72
CA ALA A 119 -13.33 -4.74 1.86
C ALA A 119 -12.78 -6.09 1.41
N ARG A 120 -13.41 -6.73 0.41
CA ARG A 120 -12.92 -7.99 -0.18
C ARG A 120 -11.53 -7.83 -0.77
N THR A 121 -11.29 -6.74 -1.50
CA THR A 121 -9.98 -6.47 -2.10
C THR A 121 -8.92 -6.19 -1.04
N ALA A 122 -9.26 -5.48 0.03
CA ALA A 122 -8.35 -5.21 1.14
C ALA A 122 -7.93 -6.50 1.86
N VAL A 123 -8.89 -7.41 2.12
CA VAL A 123 -8.59 -8.73 2.69
C VAL A 123 -7.73 -9.55 1.74
N ALA A 124 -8.03 -9.56 0.44
CA ALA A 124 -7.24 -10.27 -0.56
C ALA A 124 -5.80 -9.73 -0.64
N ALA A 125 -5.62 -8.41 -0.67
CA ALA A 125 -4.32 -7.75 -0.69
C ALA A 125 -3.52 -8.04 0.59
N ALA A 126 -4.14 -7.94 1.77
CA ALA A 126 -3.51 -8.26 3.05
C ALA A 126 -3.09 -9.74 3.13
N THR A 127 -3.93 -10.65 2.63
CA THR A 127 -3.62 -12.08 2.59
C THR A 127 -2.45 -12.37 1.65
N ALA A 128 -2.47 -11.82 0.43
CA ALA A 128 -1.38 -11.96 -0.52
C ALA A 128 -0.06 -11.40 0.04
N ALA A 129 -0.10 -10.23 0.68
CA ALA A 129 1.06 -9.64 1.33
C ALA A 129 1.62 -10.52 2.45
N ALA A 130 0.75 -11.12 3.28
CA ALA A 130 1.16 -12.05 4.33
C ALA A 130 1.82 -13.32 3.76
N VAL A 131 1.31 -13.85 2.64
CA VAL A 131 1.93 -15.01 1.96
C VAL A 131 3.32 -14.67 1.44
N VAL A 132 3.50 -13.49 0.83
CA VAL A 132 4.81 -13.04 0.33
C VAL A 132 5.79 -12.72 1.47
N GLU A 133 5.28 -12.25 2.61
CA GLU A 133 6.08 -11.99 3.81
C GLU A 133 6.59 -13.30 4.45
N PHE A 134 5.78 -14.36 4.43
CA PHE A 134 6.03 -15.61 5.14
C PHE A 134 7.45 -16.22 4.96
N PRO A 135 8.02 -16.37 3.75
CA PRO A 135 9.36 -16.94 3.58
C PRO A 135 10.49 -16.05 4.13
N LEU A 136 10.25 -14.75 4.25
CA LEU A 136 11.21 -13.78 4.78
C LEU A 136 11.15 -13.69 6.31
N ASP A 137 10.15 -14.33 6.91
CA ASP A 137 9.82 -14.21 8.32
C ASP A 137 10.51 -15.24 9.21
N LYS A 138 11.76 -15.57 8.87
CA LYS A 138 12.63 -16.44 9.69
C LYS A 138 12.79 -15.88 11.11
N ALA A 139 12.68 -14.56 11.24
CA ALA A 139 12.70 -13.85 12.51
C ALA A 139 11.51 -14.19 13.40
N LYS A 140 10.26 -14.17 12.89
CA LYS A 140 9.10 -14.57 13.71
C LYS A 140 9.13 -16.05 14.06
N HIS A 141 9.66 -16.91 13.19
CA HIS A 141 9.87 -18.32 13.55
C HIS A 141 10.87 -18.51 14.68
N ALA A 142 11.96 -17.73 14.71
CA ALA A 142 12.93 -17.75 15.80
C ALA A 142 12.32 -17.22 17.11
N ILE A 143 11.57 -16.11 17.05
CA ILE A 143 10.88 -15.51 18.20
C ILE A 143 9.80 -16.44 18.76
N ALA A 144 9.11 -17.20 17.90
CA ALA A 144 8.07 -18.12 18.31
C ALA A 144 8.59 -19.40 19.00
N GLY A 145 9.89 -19.49 19.30
CA GLY A 145 10.50 -20.66 19.93
C GLY A 145 10.37 -21.91 19.05
N GLY A 146 10.34 -21.75 17.72
CA GLY A 146 10.13 -22.86 16.78
C GLY A 146 8.68 -23.31 16.64
N ASN A 147 7.74 -22.77 17.41
CA ASN A 147 6.33 -23.13 17.27
C ASN A 147 5.71 -22.46 16.04
N ARG A 148 5.62 -23.23 14.94
CA ARG A 148 5.02 -22.77 13.67
C ARG A 148 3.58 -22.29 13.83
N GLY A 149 2.83 -22.86 14.78
CA GLY A 149 1.45 -22.45 15.05
C GLY A 149 1.34 -21.02 15.57
N MET A 150 2.27 -20.59 16.43
CA MET A 150 2.25 -19.23 16.99
C MET A 150 2.67 -18.17 15.95
N ALA A 151 3.66 -18.49 15.10
CA ALA A 151 4.03 -17.64 13.97
C ALA A 151 2.89 -17.48 12.94
N LEU A 152 2.16 -18.57 12.67
CA LEU A 152 0.99 -18.54 11.79
C LEU A 152 -0.16 -17.76 12.41
N ALA A 153 -0.45 -17.95 13.70
CA ALA A 153 -1.52 -17.25 14.40
C ALA A 153 -1.28 -15.73 14.43
N THR A 154 -0.05 -15.29 14.68
CA THR A 154 0.31 -13.86 14.65
C THR A 154 0.21 -13.27 13.25
N SER A 155 0.61 -14.02 12.23
CA SER A 155 0.45 -13.60 10.82
C SER A 155 -1.03 -13.53 10.40
N ALA A 156 -1.84 -14.50 10.82
CA ALA A 156 -3.28 -14.52 10.55
C ALA A 156 -4.02 -13.36 11.23
N ALA A 157 -3.67 -13.03 12.48
CA ALA A 157 -4.23 -11.88 13.20
C ALA A 157 -3.91 -10.54 12.52
N ARG A 158 -2.83 -10.47 11.74
CA ARG A 158 -2.43 -9.26 11.00
C ARG A 158 -3.33 -8.97 9.80
N ILE A 159 -3.96 -9.99 9.22
CA ILE A 159 -4.80 -9.85 8.02
C ILE A 159 -5.99 -8.90 8.26
N PRO A 160 -6.87 -9.11 9.27
CA PRO A 160 -8.01 -8.23 9.50
C PRO A 160 -7.57 -6.81 9.91
N LEU A 161 -6.51 -6.69 10.71
CA LEU A 161 -5.96 -5.39 11.10
C LEU A 161 -5.47 -4.60 9.88
N SER A 162 -4.73 -5.26 8.99
CA SER A 162 -4.24 -4.65 7.75
C SER A 162 -5.42 -4.24 6.88
N ALA A 163 -6.35 -5.13 6.60
CA ALA A 163 -7.51 -4.82 5.77
C ALA A 163 -8.28 -3.59 6.30
N PHE A 164 -8.48 -3.49 7.61
CA PHE A 164 -9.11 -2.33 8.24
C PHE A 164 -8.29 -1.03 8.05
N LEU A 165 -6.97 -1.08 8.27
CA LEU A 165 -6.08 0.06 8.06
C LEU A 165 -6.08 0.53 6.59
N LEU A 166 -6.18 -0.39 5.63
CA LEU A 166 -6.24 -0.04 4.21
C LEU A 166 -7.53 0.71 3.86
N LEU A 167 -8.66 0.25 4.39
CA LEU A 167 -9.95 0.90 4.20
C LEU A 167 -9.97 2.29 4.84
N ALA A 168 -9.45 2.42 6.07
CA ALA A 168 -9.30 3.71 6.73
C ALA A 168 -8.42 4.66 5.90
N TYR A 169 -7.32 4.16 5.33
CA TYR A 169 -6.44 4.93 4.47
C TYR A 169 -7.13 5.39 3.18
N ASP A 170 -7.87 4.53 2.47
CA ASP A 170 -8.66 4.92 1.28
C ASP A 170 -9.70 6.00 1.62
N HIS A 171 -10.38 5.87 2.76
CA HIS A 171 -11.33 6.90 3.21
C HIS A 171 -10.65 8.25 3.48
N MET A 172 -9.50 8.25 4.15
CA MET A 172 -8.73 9.46 4.41
C MET A 172 -8.24 10.11 3.12
N LEU A 173 -7.75 9.32 2.17
CA LEU A 173 -7.25 9.80 0.88
C LEU A 173 -8.36 10.50 0.09
N ARG A 174 -9.55 9.89 0.02
CA ARG A 174 -10.72 10.46 -0.65
C ARG A 174 -11.20 11.74 0.03
N ALA A 175 -11.26 11.76 1.37
CA ALA A 175 -11.64 12.95 2.12
C ALA A 175 -10.66 14.13 1.87
N ALA A 176 -9.36 13.84 1.78
CA ALA A 176 -8.34 14.85 1.45
C ALA A 176 -8.51 15.38 0.01
N GLN A 177 -8.78 14.50 -0.96
CA GLN A 177 -9.04 14.89 -2.35
C GLN A 177 -10.29 15.77 -2.49
N GLN A 178 -11.38 15.40 -1.82
CA GLN A 178 -12.61 16.19 -1.81
C GLN A 178 -12.39 17.61 -1.27
N ARG A 179 -11.59 17.75 -0.19
CA ARG A 179 -11.24 19.07 0.35
C ARG A 179 -10.48 19.93 -0.64
N ARG A 180 -9.48 19.35 -1.33
CA ARG A 180 -8.72 20.06 -2.36
C ARG A 180 -9.59 20.50 -3.54
N GLN A 181 -10.55 19.67 -3.95
CA GLN A 181 -11.50 20.04 -5.02
C GLN A 181 -12.39 21.21 -4.59
N LEU A 182 -12.91 21.19 -3.35
CA LEU A 182 -13.71 22.30 -2.81
C LEU A 182 -12.90 23.61 -2.72
N GLU A 183 -11.64 23.54 -2.34
CA GLU A 183 -10.74 24.69 -2.31
C GLU A 183 -10.49 25.25 -3.72
N ALA A 184 -10.27 24.39 -4.72
CA ALA A 184 -10.06 24.82 -6.11
C ALA A 184 -11.31 25.46 -6.74
N THR A 185 -12.52 25.06 -6.35
CA THR A 185 -13.76 25.70 -6.83
C THR A 185 -14.06 27.07 -6.21
N ARG A 186 -13.35 27.44 -5.13
CA ARG A 186 -13.56 28.72 -4.43
C ARG A 186 -12.63 29.84 -4.87
N SER A 187 -11.50 29.50 -5.50
CA SER A 187 -10.52 30.44 -6.06
C SER A 187 -10.91 30.88 -7.45
#